data_AF-A0A8H6WGR5-F1
#
_entry.id   AF-A0A8H6WGR5-F1
#
_cell.length_a   1.000
_cell.length_b   1.000
_cell.length_c   1.000
_cell.angle_alpha   90.00
_cell.angle_beta   90.00
_cell.angle_gamma   90.00
#
_symmetry.space_group_name_H-M   'P 1'
#
loop_
_entity.id
_entity.type
_entity.pdbx_description
1 polymer ?
#
loop_
_entity_poly.entity_id
_entity_poly.type
_entity_poly.pdbx_seq_one_letter_code
_entity_poly.pdbx_strand_id
1 'polypeptide(L)'
;MDSTDIEALNVLLERDTGVSEKIKDNVKEWDKKVRIIVGILGKIHSTPSKSMAPLLASVEPVLLSCQEITAAIAEAIPKDQFWRWKEMWSNDIRTLVFAAALIEYLKNGTLLSLPKAAETLGIRDEWKDRFALAVEDYLHGLISLVNELSRYAVNSVTLGDFERPMGISSFVKDIFSGFTMAIESEERLATAAIRQLELLAEVDCWSHAAKSLTRLSSLYATNNGLDTIGRLNRLLSVWPPEESVPFHGANSVSEIHRKLVSALEEVQHSSDREVKAIEDAIERLDVLIALRKAPEPSVDKRAKRPRSPSLGGSAPNVPVTPANTAPSRISITVPARSSSSVPSTQQPQQQHQPTALSALPSMRMPKSRQELLMKQLPLQAGRKVAFHQPSGKPATAANKAGGGAAATGTGAIETGENWILAVVVKSMGDKYRYEVQDPEPQEDGQPGLCYYTNLKAIIPLPDPNAPDRSLSHVSSYPEFAVGATVMALYPDTSCFYRAEVLSNPKMQKGAQAGKYLYKLKFDDDEDQEHAVLAEWVVEWPGVN
;
A
#
# COMPACT_ATOMS: atom_id res chain seq x y z
N MET A 1 18.74 29.96 14.70
CA MET A 1 19.60 28.83 15.09
C MET A 1 21.00 29.37 15.16
N ASP A 2 21.65 29.19 16.31
CA ASP A 2 23.00 29.68 16.51
C ASP A 2 24.00 28.80 15.73
N SER A 3 25.17 29.33 15.35
CA SER A 3 26.16 28.55 14.57
C SER A 3 26.58 27.26 15.29
N THR A 4 26.57 27.30 16.63
CA THR A 4 26.89 26.17 17.51
C THR A 4 25.81 25.08 17.47
N ASP A 5 24.54 25.44 17.30
CA ASP A 5 23.43 24.46 17.18
C ASP A 5 23.54 23.69 15.87
N ILE A 6 23.90 24.38 14.77
CA ILE A 6 24.09 23.77 13.45
C ILE A 6 25.26 22.80 13.47
N GLU A 7 26.36 23.18 14.14
CA GLU A 7 27.54 22.32 14.25
C GLU A 7 27.28 21.08 15.11
N ALA A 8 26.54 21.23 16.22
CA ALA A 8 26.08 20.08 17.01
C ALA A 8 25.16 19.14 16.20
N LEU A 9 24.27 19.70 15.38
CA LEU A 9 23.38 18.92 14.52
C LEU A 9 24.14 18.18 13.41
N ASN A 10 25.18 18.80 12.84
CA ASN A 10 26.06 18.15 11.87
C ASN A 10 26.81 16.94 12.48
N VAL A 11 27.33 17.07 13.70
CA VAL A 11 27.98 15.96 14.41
C VAL A 11 27.00 14.80 14.66
N LEU A 12 25.76 15.10 15.02
CA LEU A 12 24.71 14.08 15.20
C LEU A 12 24.37 13.38 13.88
N LEU A 13 24.24 14.14 12.78
CA LEU A 13 24.00 13.59 11.44
C LEU A 13 25.16 12.72 10.94
N GLU A 14 26.41 13.13 11.18
CA GLU A 14 27.58 12.35 10.79
C GLU A 14 27.66 11.03 11.56
N ARG A 15 27.36 11.06 12.87
CA ARG A 15 27.25 9.86 13.70
C ARG A 15 26.15 8.92 13.20
N ASP A 16 24.96 9.46 12.88
CA ASP A 16 23.84 8.68 12.36
C ASP A 16 24.17 8.08 10.98
N THR A 17 24.86 8.84 10.12
CA THR A 17 25.34 8.36 8.81
C THR A 17 26.31 7.20 9.00
N GLY A 18 27.27 7.32 9.93
CA GLY A 18 28.22 6.25 10.24
C GLY A 18 27.56 4.97 10.78
N VAL A 19 26.49 5.09 11.59
CA VAL A 19 25.69 3.92 12.02
C VAL A 19 24.97 3.30 10.82
N SER A 20 24.35 4.12 9.96
CA SER A 20 23.65 3.63 8.76
C SER A 20 24.58 2.86 7.82
N GLU A 21 25.79 3.37 7.56
CA GLU A 21 26.76 2.71 6.69
C GLU A 21 27.19 1.35 7.23
N LYS A 22 27.52 1.27 8.53
CA LYS A 22 27.85 -0.01 9.19
C LYS A 22 26.73 -1.03 9.08
N ILE A 23 25.48 -0.61 9.32
CA ILE A 23 24.32 -1.50 9.18
C ILE A 23 24.17 -1.95 7.73
N LYS A 24 24.27 -1.04 6.75
CA LYS A 24 24.18 -1.38 5.31
C LYS A 24 25.23 -2.40 4.89
N ASP A 25 26.45 -2.29 5.36
CA ASP A 25 27.52 -3.21 4.98
C ASP A 25 27.32 -4.62 5.58
N ASN A 26 26.88 -4.69 6.84
CA ASN A 26 26.48 -5.96 7.46
C ASN A 26 25.26 -6.58 6.75
N VAL A 27 24.25 -5.78 6.41
CA VAL A 27 23.05 -6.25 5.68
C VAL A 27 23.42 -6.77 4.29
N LYS A 28 24.32 -6.12 3.55
CA LYS A 28 24.79 -6.63 2.24
C LYS A 28 25.45 -7.99 2.37
N GLU A 29 26.24 -8.22 3.41
CA GLU A 29 26.83 -9.53 3.66
C GLU A 29 25.77 -10.55 4.08
N TRP A 30 24.77 -10.11 4.85
CA TRP A 30 23.64 -10.94 5.24
C TRP A 30 22.86 -11.44 4.03
N ASP A 31 22.49 -10.54 3.13
CA ASP A 31 21.75 -10.80 1.89
C ASP A 31 22.48 -11.80 0.98
N LYS A 32 23.82 -11.76 0.91
CA LYS A 32 24.60 -12.81 0.21
C LYS A 32 24.37 -14.19 0.83
N LYS A 33 24.43 -14.31 2.15
CA LYS A 33 24.19 -15.59 2.85
C LYS A 33 22.73 -16.04 2.68
N VAL A 34 21.77 -15.11 2.77
CA VAL A 34 20.35 -15.37 2.52
C VAL A 34 20.14 -15.96 1.13
N ARG A 35 20.71 -15.35 0.07
CA ARG A 35 20.61 -15.88 -1.29
C ARG A 35 21.19 -17.28 -1.44
N ILE A 36 22.31 -17.58 -0.77
CA ILE A 36 22.89 -18.93 -0.76
C ILE A 36 21.94 -19.93 -0.09
N ILE A 37 21.40 -19.57 1.08
CA ILE A 37 20.45 -20.40 1.84
C ILE A 37 19.21 -20.72 0.99
N VAL A 38 18.56 -19.69 0.43
CA VAL A 38 17.39 -19.84 -0.43
C VAL A 38 17.72 -20.65 -1.69
N GLY A 39 18.88 -20.43 -2.29
CA GLY A 39 19.34 -21.19 -3.47
C GLY A 39 19.57 -22.68 -3.18
N ILE A 40 20.03 -23.05 -1.98
CA ILE A 40 20.14 -24.45 -1.55
C ILE A 40 18.75 -25.03 -1.27
N LEU A 41 17.91 -24.31 -0.52
CA LEU A 41 16.56 -24.75 -0.16
C LEU A 41 15.65 -24.90 -1.38
N GLY A 42 15.83 -24.12 -2.44
CA GLY A 42 15.06 -24.28 -3.69
C GLY A 42 15.19 -25.67 -4.32
N LYS A 43 16.24 -26.44 -3.99
CA LYS A 43 16.43 -27.82 -4.49
C LYS A 43 15.45 -28.83 -3.87
N ILE A 44 14.73 -28.47 -2.81
CA ILE A 44 13.77 -29.38 -2.15
C ILE A 44 12.72 -29.92 -3.13
N HIS A 45 12.34 -29.11 -4.12
CA HIS A 45 11.32 -29.44 -5.14
C HIS A 45 11.75 -30.54 -6.12
N SER A 46 13.03 -30.87 -6.16
CA SER A 46 13.58 -31.92 -7.03
C SER A 46 14.34 -32.99 -6.24
N THR A 47 14.27 -32.95 -4.90
CA THR A 47 15.02 -33.83 -4.02
C THR A 47 14.10 -34.91 -3.45
N PRO A 48 14.34 -36.20 -3.74
CA PRO A 48 13.60 -37.29 -3.12
C PRO A 48 13.76 -37.32 -1.59
N SER A 49 12.77 -37.86 -0.87
CA SER A 49 12.72 -37.85 0.60
C SER A 49 13.96 -38.47 1.27
N LYS A 50 14.59 -39.46 0.63
CA LYS A 50 15.84 -40.11 1.10
C LYS A 50 17.07 -39.21 1.09
N SER A 51 17.09 -38.21 0.20
CA SER A 51 18.20 -37.25 0.02
C SER A 51 17.93 -35.90 0.70
N MET A 52 16.83 -35.76 1.44
CA MET A 52 16.48 -34.51 2.13
C MET A 52 17.47 -34.20 3.26
N ALA A 53 17.80 -35.18 4.12
CA ALA A 53 18.69 -34.94 5.27
C ALA A 53 20.09 -34.41 4.87
N PRO A 54 20.78 -34.95 3.84
CA PRO A 54 22.03 -34.37 3.33
C PRO A 54 21.88 -32.94 2.81
N LEU A 55 20.76 -32.61 2.16
CA LEU A 55 20.49 -31.25 1.68
C LEU A 55 20.37 -30.28 2.86
N LEU A 56 19.62 -30.66 3.91
CA LEU A 56 19.46 -29.84 5.12
C LEU A 56 20.80 -29.67 5.86
N ALA A 57 21.59 -30.74 5.98
CA ALA A 57 22.92 -30.67 6.57
C ALA A 57 23.88 -29.72 5.81
N SER A 58 23.64 -29.48 4.52
CA SER A 58 24.44 -28.54 3.73
C SER A 58 24.09 -27.06 3.94
N VAL A 59 22.84 -26.76 4.33
CA VAL A 59 22.38 -25.37 4.54
C VAL A 59 22.55 -24.90 5.98
N GLU A 60 22.49 -25.81 6.96
CA GLU A 60 22.63 -25.49 8.39
C GLU A 60 23.88 -24.69 8.74
N PRO A 61 25.09 -25.02 8.25
CA PRO A 61 26.30 -24.25 8.56
C PRO A 61 26.21 -22.80 8.03
N VAL A 62 25.57 -22.61 6.87
CA VAL A 62 25.40 -21.27 6.27
C VAL A 62 24.41 -20.46 7.12
N LEU A 63 23.31 -21.07 7.55
CA LEU A 63 22.33 -20.44 8.44
C LEU A 63 22.95 -20.04 9.79
N LEU A 64 23.72 -20.94 10.42
CA LEU A 64 24.39 -20.65 11.68
C LEU A 64 25.45 -19.55 11.54
N SER A 65 26.10 -19.44 10.38
CA SER A 65 27.05 -18.35 10.13
C SER A 65 26.40 -16.96 10.07
N CYS A 66 25.07 -16.84 9.99
CA CYS A 66 24.35 -15.57 10.10
C CYS A 66 24.35 -14.99 11.52
N GLN A 67 24.66 -15.81 12.55
CA GLN A 67 24.70 -15.36 13.94
C GLN A 67 25.79 -14.28 14.16
N GLU A 68 26.92 -14.41 13.47
CA GLU A 68 28.02 -13.42 13.52
C GLU A 68 27.57 -12.05 13.00
N ILE A 69 26.78 -12.03 11.91
CA ILE A 69 26.24 -10.81 11.31
C ILE A 69 25.19 -10.19 12.23
N THR A 70 24.32 -11.01 12.80
CA THR A 70 23.31 -10.59 13.79
C THR A 70 23.97 -9.89 14.98
N ALA A 71 25.08 -10.44 15.49
CA ALA A 71 25.87 -9.82 16.55
C ALA A 71 26.48 -8.49 16.11
N ALA A 72 27.04 -8.42 14.90
CA ALA A 72 27.64 -7.19 14.37
C ALA A 72 26.61 -6.07 14.16
N ILE A 73 25.39 -6.40 13.71
CA ILE A 73 24.29 -5.43 13.59
C ILE A 73 23.85 -4.94 14.97
N ALA A 74 23.68 -5.86 15.94
CA ALA A 74 23.29 -5.51 17.30
C ALA A 74 24.31 -4.64 18.05
N GLU A 75 25.60 -4.75 17.70
CA GLU A 75 26.68 -3.90 18.23
C GLU A 75 26.71 -2.50 17.58
N ALA A 76 26.35 -2.40 16.29
CA ALA A 76 26.34 -1.13 15.57
C ALA A 76 25.22 -0.17 16.02
N ILE A 77 24.11 -0.71 16.53
CA ILE A 77 22.91 0.07 16.88
C ILE A 77 23.08 0.67 18.29
N PRO A 78 22.79 1.97 18.50
CA PRO A 78 22.73 2.54 19.85
C PRO A 78 21.58 1.98 20.68
N LYS A 79 21.70 2.02 22.01
CA LYS A 79 20.61 1.62 22.93
C LYS A 79 19.32 2.38 22.64
N ASP A 80 18.19 1.70 22.80
CA ASP A 80 16.83 2.21 22.61
C ASP A 80 16.51 2.74 21.19
N GLN A 81 17.29 2.34 20.18
CA GLN A 81 17.09 2.75 18.78
C GLN A 81 16.69 1.62 17.84
N PHE A 82 16.24 0.47 18.36
CA PHE A 82 15.81 -0.67 17.55
C PHE A 82 14.85 -0.28 16.41
N TRP A 83 13.72 0.35 16.74
CA TRP A 83 12.66 0.70 15.76
C TRP A 83 13.12 1.69 14.69
N ARG A 84 14.10 2.53 14.99
CA ARG A 84 14.64 3.51 14.04
C ARG A 84 15.35 2.83 12.87
N TRP A 85 16.04 1.73 13.14
CA TRP A 85 16.90 1.07 12.15
C TRP A 85 16.31 -0.25 11.63
N LYS A 86 15.27 -0.79 12.28
CA LYS A 86 14.63 -2.09 11.99
C LYS A 86 14.40 -2.38 10.51
N GLU A 87 13.87 -1.42 9.77
CA GLU A 87 13.49 -1.63 8.36
C GLU A 87 14.69 -1.97 7.46
N MET A 88 15.91 -1.59 7.84
CA MET A 88 17.11 -1.84 7.04
C MET A 88 17.41 -3.32 6.82
N TRP A 89 16.97 -4.21 7.71
CA TRP A 89 17.24 -5.65 7.64
C TRP A 89 15.97 -6.51 7.67
N SER A 90 14.79 -5.88 7.62
CA SER A 90 13.51 -6.57 7.79
C SER A 90 13.26 -7.62 6.69
N ASN A 91 13.72 -7.38 5.46
CA ASN A 91 13.59 -8.35 4.37
C ASN A 91 14.45 -9.61 4.59
N ASP A 92 15.71 -9.42 4.99
CA ASP A 92 16.65 -10.52 5.25
C ASP A 92 16.21 -11.37 6.43
N ILE A 93 15.80 -10.73 7.55
CA ILE A 93 15.37 -11.47 8.74
C ILE A 93 14.08 -12.25 8.49
N ARG A 94 13.10 -11.69 7.76
CA ARG A 94 11.88 -12.42 7.33
C ARG A 94 12.23 -13.65 6.50
N THR A 95 13.16 -13.50 5.56
CA THR A 95 13.61 -14.60 4.70
C THR A 95 14.34 -15.68 5.48
N LEU A 96 15.10 -15.31 6.51
CA LEU A 96 15.80 -16.25 7.38
C LEU A 96 14.88 -16.98 8.34
N VAL A 97 13.85 -16.30 8.86
CA VAL A 97 12.80 -16.97 9.63
C VAL A 97 12.10 -18.00 8.74
N PHE A 98 11.73 -17.63 7.52
CA PHE A 98 11.19 -18.56 6.52
C PHE A 98 12.13 -19.78 6.35
N ALA A 99 13.42 -19.54 6.07
CA ALA A 99 14.39 -20.61 5.84
C ALA A 99 14.54 -21.53 7.06
N ALA A 100 14.66 -20.95 8.26
CA ALA A 100 14.78 -21.72 9.51
C ALA A 100 13.51 -22.53 9.79
N ALA A 101 12.33 -21.94 9.59
CA ALA A 101 11.06 -22.63 9.80
C ALA A 101 10.83 -23.75 8.76
N LEU A 102 11.28 -23.55 7.52
CA LEU A 102 11.25 -24.59 6.48
C LEU A 102 12.18 -25.76 6.82
N ILE A 103 13.39 -25.47 7.30
CA ILE A 103 14.32 -26.51 7.75
C ILE A 103 13.72 -27.31 8.92
N GLU A 104 13.14 -26.63 9.90
CA GLU A 104 12.49 -27.28 11.06
C GLU A 104 11.32 -28.17 10.61
N TYR A 105 10.47 -27.68 9.72
CA TYR A 105 9.37 -28.46 9.16
C TYR A 105 9.86 -29.68 8.38
N LEU A 106 10.89 -29.53 7.53
CA LEU A 106 11.42 -30.65 6.74
C LEU A 106 12.14 -31.70 7.61
N LYS A 107 12.65 -31.33 8.78
CA LYS A 107 13.25 -32.26 9.75
C LYS A 107 12.22 -32.98 10.61
N ASN A 108 11.34 -32.21 11.24
CA ASN A 108 10.52 -32.66 12.37
C ASN A 108 9.03 -32.64 12.06
N GLY A 109 8.60 -31.98 10.99
CA GLY A 109 7.18 -31.79 10.65
C GLY A 109 6.47 -30.80 11.58
N THR A 110 7.21 -29.98 12.32
CA THR A 110 6.69 -29.08 13.36
C THR A 110 6.95 -27.61 13.02
N LEU A 111 6.18 -26.72 13.66
CA LEU A 111 6.35 -25.29 13.54
C LEU A 111 7.53 -24.83 14.41
N LEU A 112 8.46 -24.07 13.82
CA LEU A 112 9.53 -23.42 14.57
C LEU A 112 8.96 -22.29 15.42
N SER A 113 9.06 -22.36 16.75
CA SER A 113 8.55 -21.30 17.63
C SER A 113 9.39 -20.02 17.52
N LEU A 114 8.79 -18.85 17.81
CA LEU A 114 9.47 -17.56 17.77
C LEU A 114 10.76 -17.52 18.64
N PRO A 115 10.77 -18.03 19.90
CA PRO A 115 11.99 -18.07 20.69
C PRO A 115 13.08 -18.95 20.06
N LYS A 116 12.69 -20.09 19.46
CA LYS A 116 13.65 -20.99 18.80
C LYS A 116 14.18 -20.39 17.50
N ALA A 117 13.36 -19.64 16.77
CA ALA A 117 13.81 -18.88 15.61
C ALA A 117 14.85 -17.82 16.00
N ALA A 118 14.58 -17.05 17.07
CA ALA A 118 15.53 -16.08 17.61
C ALA A 118 16.86 -16.75 18.03
N GLU A 119 16.80 -17.88 18.74
CA GLU A 119 17.99 -18.66 19.13
C GLU A 119 18.77 -19.16 17.91
N THR A 120 18.09 -19.68 16.88
CA THR A 120 18.71 -20.18 15.66
C THR A 120 19.47 -19.08 14.91
N LEU A 121 18.93 -17.87 14.92
CA LEU A 121 19.54 -16.67 14.33
C LEU A 121 20.55 -15.99 15.26
N GLY A 122 20.76 -16.51 16.49
CA GLY A 122 21.73 -15.99 17.44
C GLY A 122 21.30 -14.66 18.08
N ILE A 123 20.00 -14.36 18.06
CA ILE A 123 19.42 -13.15 18.67
C ILE A 123 19.36 -13.36 20.17
N ARG A 124 20.03 -12.48 20.92
CA ARG A 124 20.13 -12.56 22.38
C ARG A 124 19.15 -11.63 23.08
N ASP A 125 18.68 -12.04 24.25
CA ASP A 125 17.75 -11.24 25.06
C ASP A 125 18.36 -9.92 25.55
N GLU A 126 19.68 -9.84 25.71
CA GLU A 126 20.39 -8.61 26.13
C GLU A 126 20.36 -7.48 25.07
N TRP A 127 19.84 -7.79 23.88
CA TRP A 127 19.75 -6.85 22.77
C TRP A 127 18.35 -6.33 22.53
N LYS A 128 17.36 -6.63 23.38
CA LYS A 128 15.96 -6.23 23.14
C LYS A 128 15.75 -4.73 22.83
N ASP A 129 16.63 -3.86 23.34
CA ASP A 129 16.66 -2.41 23.10
C ASP A 129 17.31 -2.00 21.76
N ARG A 130 18.08 -2.90 21.14
CA ARG A 130 18.93 -2.64 19.95
C ARG A 130 18.58 -3.52 18.76
N PHE A 131 18.36 -4.80 18.97
CA PHE A 131 18.11 -5.82 17.96
C PHE A 131 17.28 -6.98 18.55
N ALA A 132 16.05 -7.15 18.05
CA ALA A 132 15.15 -8.22 18.43
C ALA A 132 14.44 -8.80 17.19
N LEU A 133 13.97 -10.05 17.30
CA LEU A 133 13.04 -10.61 16.32
C LEU A 133 11.63 -10.11 16.61
N ALA A 134 11.14 -9.20 15.77
CA ALA A 134 9.79 -8.67 15.87
C ALA A 134 8.76 -9.75 15.51
N VAL A 135 7.57 -9.69 16.13
CA VAL A 135 6.51 -10.69 15.91
C VAL A 135 6.03 -10.65 14.46
N GLU A 136 5.94 -9.45 13.89
CA GLU A 136 5.50 -9.19 12.53
C GLU A 136 6.45 -9.82 11.50
N ASP A 137 7.76 -9.72 11.73
CA ASP A 137 8.77 -10.31 10.85
C ASP A 137 8.74 -11.85 10.94
N TYR A 138 8.47 -12.40 12.13
CA TYR A 138 8.28 -13.83 12.31
C TYR A 138 7.04 -14.33 11.56
N LEU A 139 5.89 -13.66 11.73
CA LEU A 139 4.65 -14.00 11.04
C LEU A 139 4.78 -13.89 9.52
N HIS A 140 5.46 -12.87 9.01
CA HIS A 140 5.77 -12.75 7.58
C HIS A 140 6.59 -13.94 7.06
N GLY A 141 7.59 -14.39 7.82
CA GLY A 141 8.36 -15.59 7.48
C GLY A 141 7.49 -16.85 7.39
N LEU A 142 6.48 -16.98 8.26
CA LEU A 142 5.54 -18.11 8.22
C LEU A 142 4.59 -18.08 7.02
N ILE A 143 4.18 -16.89 6.56
CA ILE A 143 3.37 -16.78 5.33
C ILE A 143 4.17 -17.31 4.13
N SER A 144 5.44 -16.89 4.02
CA SER A 144 6.34 -17.41 2.99
C SER A 144 6.54 -18.93 3.09
N LEU A 145 6.59 -19.48 4.31
CA LEU A 145 6.64 -20.92 4.53
C LEU A 145 5.41 -21.63 3.96
N VAL A 146 4.20 -21.15 4.25
CA VAL A 146 2.95 -21.76 3.75
C VAL A 146 2.91 -21.78 2.22
N ASN A 147 3.35 -20.69 1.58
CA ASN A 147 3.43 -20.59 0.12
C ASN A 147 4.42 -21.62 -0.45
N GLU A 148 5.61 -21.73 0.15
CA GLU A 148 6.64 -22.68 -0.30
C GLU A 148 6.23 -24.15 -0.07
N LEU A 149 5.55 -24.43 1.05
CA LEU A 149 5.01 -25.76 1.33
C LEU A 149 3.91 -26.18 0.36
N SER A 150 3.08 -25.23 -0.10
CA SER A 150 2.06 -25.49 -1.12
C SER A 150 2.71 -25.94 -2.44
N ARG A 151 3.78 -25.26 -2.86
CA ARG A 151 4.59 -25.68 -4.01
C ARG A 151 5.28 -27.03 -3.79
N TYR A 152 5.85 -27.23 -2.60
CA TYR A 152 6.52 -28.48 -2.24
C TYR A 152 5.56 -29.68 -2.24
N ALA A 153 4.32 -29.50 -1.79
CA ALA A 153 3.28 -30.54 -1.82
C ALA A 153 3.05 -31.07 -3.25
N VAL A 154 2.86 -30.18 -4.23
CA VAL A 154 2.64 -30.57 -5.63
C VAL A 154 3.86 -31.34 -6.20
N ASN A 155 5.06 -30.85 -5.92
CA ASN A 155 6.29 -31.49 -6.40
C ASN A 155 6.54 -32.84 -5.73
N SER A 156 6.16 -32.99 -4.45
CA SER A 156 6.29 -34.26 -3.73
C SER A 156 5.45 -35.38 -4.35
N VAL A 157 4.24 -35.08 -4.84
CA VAL A 157 3.39 -36.03 -5.57
C VAL A 157 4.08 -36.50 -6.86
N THR A 158 4.70 -35.56 -7.59
CA THR A 158 5.43 -35.86 -8.83
C THR A 158 6.64 -36.76 -8.57
N LEU A 159 7.24 -36.68 -7.38
CA LEU A 159 8.33 -37.55 -6.93
C LEU A 159 7.85 -38.86 -6.27
N GLY A 160 6.54 -39.12 -6.24
CA GLY A 160 5.93 -40.34 -5.73
C GLY A 160 5.72 -40.38 -4.21
N ASP A 161 5.82 -39.23 -3.53
CA ASP A 161 5.53 -39.10 -2.10
C ASP A 161 4.10 -38.56 -1.89
N PHE A 162 3.14 -39.47 -1.71
CA PHE A 162 1.72 -39.13 -1.55
C PHE A 162 1.32 -38.77 -0.12
N GLU A 163 2.18 -39.03 0.87
CA GLU A 163 1.91 -38.74 2.29
C GLU A 163 2.20 -37.28 2.64
N ARG A 164 3.20 -36.68 1.98
CA ARG A 164 3.62 -35.29 2.22
C ARG A 164 2.53 -34.24 2.03
N PRO A 165 1.71 -34.27 0.97
CA PRO A 165 0.60 -33.32 0.82
C PRO A 165 -0.41 -33.39 1.98
N MET A 166 -0.66 -34.57 2.54
CA MET A 166 -1.59 -34.72 3.68
C MET A 166 -1.01 -34.08 4.95
N GLY A 167 0.27 -34.33 5.24
CA GLY A 167 0.97 -33.69 6.36
C GLY A 167 1.01 -32.16 6.22
N ILE A 168 1.33 -31.67 5.02
CA ILE A 168 1.33 -30.23 4.71
C ILE A 168 -0.07 -29.63 4.90
N SER A 169 -1.13 -30.31 4.43
CA SER A 169 -2.50 -29.82 4.59
C SER A 169 -2.91 -29.68 6.06
N SER A 170 -2.54 -30.64 6.92
CA SER A 170 -2.80 -30.55 8.36
C SER A 170 -2.03 -29.39 8.98
N PHE A 171 -0.74 -29.30 8.69
CA PHE A 171 0.14 -28.25 9.22
C PHE A 171 -0.33 -26.84 8.85
N VAL A 172 -0.68 -26.64 7.57
CA VAL A 172 -1.16 -25.35 7.07
C VAL A 172 -2.49 -24.96 7.73
N LYS A 173 -3.41 -25.91 7.95
CA LYS A 173 -4.66 -25.65 8.69
C LYS A 173 -4.40 -25.19 10.12
N ASP A 174 -3.45 -25.82 10.81
CA ASP A 174 -3.08 -25.45 12.18
C ASP A 174 -2.50 -24.03 12.23
N ILE A 175 -1.64 -23.68 11.26
CA ILE A 175 -1.12 -22.31 11.09
C ILE A 175 -2.26 -21.32 10.85
N PHE A 176 -3.16 -21.58 9.89
CA PHE A 176 -4.29 -20.69 9.60
C PHE A 176 -5.19 -20.45 10.83
N SER A 177 -5.44 -21.49 11.63
CA SER A 177 -6.15 -21.35 12.89
C SER A 177 -5.43 -20.41 13.85
N GLY A 178 -4.10 -20.54 13.96
CA GLY A 178 -3.27 -19.65 14.77
C GLY A 178 -3.31 -18.18 14.30
N PHE A 179 -3.20 -17.93 13.00
CA PHE A 179 -3.31 -16.58 12.42
C PHE A 179 -4.68 -15.96 12.68
N THR A 180 -5.75 -16.73 12.54
CA THR A 180 -7.12 -16.25 12.81
C THR A 180 -7.26 -15.81 14.27
N MET A 181 -6.72 -16.59 15.22
CA MET A 181 -6.73 -16.23 16.64
C MET A 181 -5.89 -14.98 16.94
N ALA A 182 -4.75 -14.81 16.28
CA ALA A 182 -3.89 -13.64 16.46
C ALA A 182 -4.60 -12.35 16.01
N ILE A 183 -5.22 -12.36 14.83
CA ILE A 183 -5.98 -11.23 14.28
C ILE A 183 -7.12 -10.83 15.22
N GLU A 184 -7.89 -11.81 15.71
CA GLU A 184 -8.97 -11.54 16.66
C GLU A 184 -8.46 -10.96 17.99
N SER A 185 -7.25 -11.33 18.42
CA SER A 185 -6.66 -10.83 19.66
C SER A 185 -6.14 -9.39 19.53
N GLU A 186 -5.53 -9.04 18.40
CA GLU A 186 -5.00 -7.71 18.14
C GLU A 186 -6.12 -6.68 17.99
N GLU A 187 -7.20 -7.02 17.27
CA GLU A 187 -8.39 -6.18 17.16
C GLU A 187 -9.01 -5.89 18.53
N ARG A 188 -9.06 -6.89 19.42
CA ARG A 188 -9.55 -6.71 20.80
C ARG A 188 -8.65 -5.79 21.62
N LEU A 189 -7.33 -5.92 21.50
CA LEU A 189 -6.37 -5.07 22.21
C LEU A 189 -6.42 -3.62 21.71
N ALA A 190 -6.49 -3.40 20.40
CA ALA A 190 -6.64 -2.07 19.81
C ALA A 190 -7.93 -1.40 20.28
N THR A 191 -9.04 -2.14 20.25
CA THR A 191 -10.35 -1.65 20.75
C THR A 191 -10.28 -1.30 22.23
N ALA A 192 -9.62 -2.12 23.05
CA ALA A 192 -9.44 -1.84 24.47
C ALA A 192 -8.57 -0.60 24.73
N ALA A 193 -7.49 -0.43 23.96
CA ALA A 193 -6.59 0.72 24.07
C ALA A 193 -7.27 2.04 23.67
N ILE A 194 -8.03 2.04 22.57
CA ILE A 194 -8.83 3.20 22.12
C ILE A 194 -9.82 3.58 23.22
N ARG A 195 -10.56 2.62 23.75
CA ARG A 195 -11.52 2.86 24.84
C ARG A 195 -10.85 3.42 26.09
N GLN A 196 -9.63 2.99 26.39
CA GLN A 196 -8.86 3.48 27.53
C GLN A 196 -8.37 4.92 27.32
N LEU A 197 -7.96 5.28 26.10
CA LEU A 197 -7.59 6.65 25.74
C LEU A 197 -8.79 7.60 25.75
N GLU A 198 -9.95 7.15 25.25
CA GLU A 198 -11.20 7.90 25.30
C GLU A 198 -11.63 8.19 26.75
N LEU A 199 -11.55 7.19 27.63
CA LEU A 199 -11.84 7.34 29.05
C LEU A 199 -10.93 8.37 29.73
N LEU A 200 -9.63 8.38 29.40
CA LEU A 200 -8.68 9.34 29.96
C LEU A 200 -8.99 10.77 29.48
N ALA A 201 -9.27 10.94 28.18
CA ALA A 201 -9.65 12.23 27.62
C ALA A 201 -10.96 12.76 28.22
N GLU A 202 -11.96 11.88 28.43
CA GLU A 202 -13.23 12.26 29.03
C GLU A 202 -13.03 12.74 30.48
N VAL A 203 -12.24 12.01 31.28
CA VAL A 203 -11.93 12.39 32.67
C VAL A 203 -11.23 13.75 32.74
N ASP A 204 -10.34 14.06 31.80
CA ASP A 204 -9.69 15.36 31.72
C ASP A 204 -10.68 16.48 31.39
N CYS A 205 -11.60 16.27 30.45
CA CYS A 205 -12.66 17.23 30.14
C CYS A 205 -13.55 17.51 31.37
N TRP A 206 -13.96 16.46 32.10
CA TRP A 206 -14.72 16.58 33.34
C TRP A 206 -13.95 17.35 34.43
N SER A 207 -12.65 17.06 34.59
CA SER A 207 -11.77 17.77 35.53
C SER A 207 -11.67 19.27 35.20
N HIS A 208 -11.55 19.62 33.92
CA HIS A 208 -11.50 20.99 33.46
C HIS A 208 -12.81 21.75 33.71
N ALA A 209 -13.96 21.13 33.45
CA ALA A 209 -15.27 21.72 33.72
C ALA A 209 -15.55 21.87 35.22
N ALA A 210 -15.16 20.88 36.04
CA ALA A 210 -15.30 20.97 37.50
C ALA A 210 -14.47 22.14 38.07
N LYS A 211 -13.25 22.36 37.57
CA LYS A 211 -12.40 23.49 37.98
C LYS A 211 -13.01 24.84 37.61
N SER A 212 -13.57 25.00 36.41
CA SER A 212 -14.20 26.28 36.00
C SER A 212 -15.45 26.58 36.82
N LEU A 213 -16.29 25.58 37.08
CA LEU A 213 -17.47 25.73 37.94
C LEU A 213 -17.08 26.06 39.40
N THR A 214 -16.01 25.44 39.91
CA THR A 214 -15.49 25.76 41.25
C THR A 214 -14.98 27.21 41.31
N ARG A 215 -14.30 27.69 40.27
CA ARG A 215 -13.85 29.07 40.15
C ARG A 215 -15.01 30.06 40.09
N LEU A 216 -16.06 29.73 39.35
CA LEU A 216 -17.28 30.54 39.28
C LEU A 216 -17.97 30.59 40.65
N SER A 217 -18.12 29.44 41.31
CA SER A 217 -18.69 29.36 42.65
C SER A 217 -17.89 30.18 43.67
N SER A 218 -16.56 30.19 43.58
CA SER A 218 -15.72 30.97 44.51
C SER A 218 -15.81 32.48 44.25
N LEU A 219 -15.93 32.91 42.98
CA LEU A 219 -16.18 34.31 42.65
C LEU A 219 -17.52 34.79 43.22
N TYR A 220 -18.59 34.01 43.06
CA TYR A 220 -19.89 34.35 43.66
C TYR A 220 -19.84 34.37 45.19
N ALA A 221 -19.10 33.46 45.82
CA ALA A 221 -18.97 33.41 47.28
C ALA A 221 -18.12 34.56 47.87
N THR A 222 -17.23 35.15 47.06
CA THR A 222 -16.33 36.25 47.48
C THR A 222 -16.78 37.63 46.99
N ASN A 223 -17.87 37.71 46.22
CA ASN A 223 -18.36 38.96 45.68
C ASN A 223 -18.99 39.83 46.79
N ASN A 224 -18.26 40.84 47.24
CA ASN A 224 -18.73 41.91 48.13
C ASN A 224 -19.54 42.99 47.38
N GLY A 225 -20.09 42.67 46.20
CA GLY A 225 -20.79 43.61 45.33
C GLY A 225 -21.90 44.39 46.05
N LEU A 226 -22.60 43.77 47.00
CA LEU A 226 -23.61 44.45 47.81
C LEU A 226 -23.03 45.60 48.65
N ASP A 227 -21.83 45.45 49.21
CA ASP A 227 -21.18 46.48 50.01
C ASP A 227 -20.62 47.61 49.13
N THR A 228 -20.06 47.25 47.97
CA THR A 228 -19.53 48.22 46.99
C THR A 228 -20.67 49.02 46.36
N ILE A 229 -21.77 48.38 45.99
CA ILE A 229 -23.02 49.03 45.51
C ILE A 229 -23.63 49.90 46.61
N GLY A 230 -23.65 49.44 47.86
CA GLY A 230 -24.11 50.23 49.00
C GLY A 230 -23.29 51.51 49.20
N ARG A 231 -21.96 51.43 49.03
CA ARG A 231 -21.06 52.59 49.07
C ARG A 231 -21.32 53.55 47.90
N LEU A 232 -21.57 53.02 46.71
CA LEU A 232 -21.85 53.77 45.49
C LEU A 232 -23.17 54.55 45.61
N ASN A 233 -24.24 53.90 46.10
CA ASN A 233 -25.54 54.53 46.36
C ASN A 233 -25.44 55.67 47.40
N ARG A 234 -24.58 55.53 48.42
CA ARG A 234 -24.31 56.60 49.38
C ARG A 234 -23.58 57.78 48.74
N LEU A 235 -22.58 57.53 47.88
CA LEU A 235 -21.86 58.59 47.16
C LEU A 235 -22.76 59.33 46.16
N LEU A 236 -23.63 58.61 45.46
CA LEU A 236 -24.67 59.17 44.58
C LEU A 236 -25.67 60.06 45.32
N SER A 237 -26.08 59.65 46.52
CA SER A 237 -27.05 60.40 47.33
C SER A 237 -26.52 61.77 47.81
N VAL A 238 -25.19 61.92 47.87
CA VAL A 238 -24.51 63.16 48.29
C VAL A 238 -24.06 64.00 47.08
N TRP A 239 -24.30 63.52 45.86
CA TRP A 239 -23.96 64.24 44.64
C TRP A 239 -24.87 65.47 44.48
N PRO A 240 -24.31 66.67 44.27
CA PRO A 240 -25.11 67.89 44.17
C PRO A 240 -25.99 67.87 42.90
N PRO A 241 -27.28 68.23 43.01
CA PRO A 241 -28.14 68.45 41.84
C PRO A 241 -27.66 69.67 41.05
N GLU A 242 -27.85 69.64 39.72
CA GLU A 242 -27.23 70.52 38.70
C GLU A 242 -27.35 72.04 38.92
N GLU A 243 -28.16 72.53 39.87
CA GLU A 243 -28.47 73.95 40.08
C GLU A 243 -27.95 74.58 41.40
N SER A 244 -27.04 73.94 42.15
CA SER A 244 -26.53 74.52 43.41
C SER A 244 -25.01 74.67 43.47
N VAL A 245 -24.54 75.87 43.85
CA VAL A 245 -23.13 76.13 44.14
C VAL A 245 -22.78 75.40 45.45
N PRO A 246 -21.80 74.47 45.47
CA PRO A 246 -21.51 73.67 46.65
C PRO A 246 -21.09 74.54 47.83
N PHE A 247 -21.81 74.46 48.96
CA PHE A 247 -21.52 75.22 50.19
C PHE A 247 -20.10 74.96 50.75
N HIS A 248 -19.48 73.83 50.38
CA HIS A 248 -18.14 73.41 50.81
C HIS A 248 -17.04 73.57 49.74
N GLY A 249 -17.31 74.26 48.63
CA GLY A 249 -16.33 74.54 47.57
C GLY A 249 -16.04 73.36 46.62
N ALA A 250 -15.40 73.66 45.48
CA ALA A 250 -15.17 72.72 44.38
C ALA A 250 -14.35 71.46 44.74
N ASN A 251 -13.53 71.53 45.79
CA ASN A 251 -12.68 70.42 46.22
C ASN A 251 -13.49 69.22 46.77
N SER A 252 -14.61 69.48 47.45
CA SER A 252 -15.48 68.44 48.01
C SER A 252 -16.16 67.59 46.92
N VAL A 253 -16.62 68.26 45.85
CA VAL A 253 -17.24 67.62 44.69
C VAL A 253 -16.21 66.80 43.91
N SER A 254 -15.00 67.33 43.73
CA SER A 254 -13.89 66.60 43.09
C SER A 254 -13.52 65.32 43.86
N GLU A 255 -13.55 65.36 45.20
CA GLU A 255 -13.27 64.19 46.02
C GLU A 255 -14.37 63.13 45.96
N ILE A 256 -15.64 63.53 45.94
CA ILE A 256 -16.79 62.63 45.75
C ILE A 256 -16.73 62.03 44.34
N HIS A 257 -16.45 62.83 43.32
CA HIS A 257 -16.30 62.37 41.93
C HIS A 257 -15.22 61.30 41.83
N ARG A 258 -14.02 61.55 42.40
CA ARG A 258 -12.93 60.57 42.40
C ARG A 258 -13.33 59.25 43.09
N LYS A 259 -14.04 59.32 44.22
CA LYS A 259 -14.51 58.12 44.94
C LYS A 259 -15.61 57.39 44.16
N LEU A 260 -16.48 58.10 43.47
CA LEU A 260 -17.54 57.53 42.65
C LEU A 260 -16.98 56.81 41.43
N VAL A 261 -16.03 57.43 40.72
CA VAL A 261 -15.33 56.82 39.58
C VAL A 261 -14.62 55.54 40.02
N SER A 262 -13.84 55.59 41.11
CA SER A 262 -13.15 54.40 41.63
C SER A 262 -14.10 53.27 42.03
N ALA A 263 -15.26 53.58 42.62
CA ALA A 263 -16.25 52.57 42.98
C ALA A 263 -16.97 51.98 41.75
N LEU A 264 -17.23 52.81 40.72
CA LEU A 264 -17.81 52.35 39.45
C LEU A 264 -16.83 51.45 38.70
N GLU A 265 -15.55 51.80 38.65
CA GLU A 265 -14.48 50.97 38.06
C GLU A 265 -14.34 49.63 38.79
N GLU A 266 -14.46 49.61 40.12
CA GLU A 266 -14.43 48.37 40.92
C GLU A 266 -15.60 47.43 40.57
N VAL A 267 -16.82 47.99 40.47
CA VAL A 267 -18.02 47.23 40.08
C VAL A 267 -17.90 46.72 38.64
N GLN A 268 -17.42 47.56 37.72
CA GLN A 268 -17.20 47.18 36.32
C GLN A 268 -16.18 46.03 36.22
N HIS A 269 -15.03 46.14 36.89
CA HIS A 269 -14.00 45.12 36.85
C HIS A 269 -14.45 43.80 37.48
N SER A 270 -15.27 43.85 38.54
CA SER A 270 -15.88 42.67 39.15
C SER A 270 -16.86 42.00 38.19
N SER A 271 -17.74 42.79 37.54
CA SER A 271 -18.69 42.29 36.54
C SER A 271 -17.98 41.65 35.35
N ASP A 272 -16.93 42.28 34.81
CA ASP A 272 -16.15 41.75 33.69
C ASP A 272 -15.45 40.43 34.06
N ARG A 273 -14.97 40.30 35.30
CA ARG A 273 -14.40 39.05 35.83
C ARG A 273 -15.43 37.93 35.92
N GLU A 274 -16.65 38.24 36.36
CA GLU A 274 -17.75 37.27 36.44
C GLU A 274 -18.20 36.81 35.06
N VAL A 275 -18.41 37.75 34.13
CA VAL A 275 -18.78 37.44 32.74
C VAL A 275 -17.76 36.50 32.11
N LYS A 276 -16.46 36.80 32.24
CA LYS A 276 -15.39 35.95 31.70
C LYS A 276 -15.35 34.56 32.34
N ALA A 277 -15.65 34.45 33.63
CA ALA A 277 -15.71 33.15 34.31
C ALA A 277 -16.94 32.33 33.89
N ILE A 278 -18.07 33.00 33.61
CA ILE A 278 -19.28 32.37 33.07
C ILE A 278 -19.01 31.84 31.65
N GLU A 279 -18.37 32.63 30.79
CA GLU A 279 -18.01 32.22 29.43
C GLU A 279 -17.08 30.99 29.42
N ASP A 280 -16.02 30.98 30.24
CA ASP A 280 -15.10 29.83 30.37
C ASP A 280 -15.82 28.58 30.94
N ALA A 281 -16.82 28.76 31.80
CA ALA A 281 -17.63 27.64 32.29
C ALA A 281 -18.57 27.08 31.21
N ILE A 282 -19.21 27.96 30.42
CA ILE A 282 -20.09 27.57 29.32
C ILE A 282 -19.31 26.81 28.26
N GLU A 283 -18.15 27.32 27.83
CA GLU A 283 -17.31 26.67 26.82
C GLU A 283 -16.95 25.23 27.21
N ARG A 284 -16.52 25.03 28.47
CA ARG A 284 -16.15 23.70 28.98
C ARG A 284 -17.35 22.75 29.11
N LEU A 285 -18.53 23.27 29.42
CA LEU A 285 -19.76 22.48 29.44
C LEU A 285 -20.25 22.14 28.04
N ASP A 286 -20.09 23.04 27.06
CA ASP A 286 -20.44 22.79 25.67
C ASP A 286 -19.57 21.67 25.07
N VAL A 287 -18.28 21.61 25.42
CA VAL A 287 -17.41 20.49 25.07
C VAL A 287 -17.96 19.17 25.62
N LEU A 288 -18.36 19.12 26.90
CA LEU A 288 -18.94 17.91 27.50
C LEU A 288 -20.29 17.52 26.87
N ILE A 289 -21.13 18.50 26.53
CA ILE A 289 -22.40 18.29 25.84
C ILE A 289 -22.16 17.75 24.43
N ALA A 290 -21.15 18.27 23.72
CA ALA A 290 -20.75 17.81 22.41
C ALA A 290 -20.24 16.37 22.46
N LEU A 291 -19.38 16.03 23.42
CA LEU A 291 -18.91 14.66 23.65
C LEU A 291 -20.09 13.70 23.92
N ARG A 292 -21.12 14.14 24.65
CA ARG A 292 -22.32 13.33 24.93
C ARG A 292 -23.28 13.21 23.75
N LYS A 293 -23.31 14.19 22.84
CA LYS A 293 -24.17 14.22 21.65
C LYS A 293 -23.51 13.60 20.42
N ALA A 294 -22.18 13.43 20.44
CA ALA A 294 -21.49 12.69 19.40
C ALA A 294 -22.12 11.29 19.31
N PRO A 295 -22.59 10.86 18.13
CA PRO A 295 -23.07 9.50 17.98
C PRO A 295 -21.93 8.55 18.35
N GLU A 296 -22.21 7.57 19.22
CA GLU A 296 -21.28 6.44 19.36
C GLU A 296 -21.01 5.92 17.94
N PRO A 297 -19.74 5.74 17.54
CA PRO A 297 -19.46 5.12 16.26
C PRO A 297 -20.09 3.74 16.32
N SER A 298 -21.24 3.59 15.66
CA SER A 298 -21.84 2.30 15.46
C SER A 298 -20.79 1.48 14.74
N VAL A 299 -20.28 0.46 15.42
CA VAL A 299 -19.50 -0.60 14.81
C VAL A 299 -20.32 -1.05 13.61
N ASP A 300 -19.91 -0.65 12.41
CA ASP A 300 -20.51 -1.12 11.18
C ASP A 300 -20.27 -2.62 11.18
N LYS A 301 -21.30 -3.35 11.63
CA LYS A 301 -21.37 -4.79 11.53
C LYS A 301 -21.29 -5.08 10.05
N ARG A 302 -20.08 -5.40 9.58
CA ARG A 302 -19.78 -6.01 8.30
C ARG A 302 -20.95 -6.91 7.93
N ALA A 303 -21.67 -6.52 6.87
CA ALA A 303 -22.93 -7.12 6.48
C ALA A 303 -22.78 -8.65 6.45
N LYS A 304 -23.55 -9.33 7.32
CA LYS A 304 -23.67 -10.78 7.29
C LYS A 304 -24.15 -11.19 5.90
N ARG A 305 -23.33 -11.99 5.20
CA ARG A 305 -23.76 -12.74 4.00
C ARG A 305 -25.11 -13.41 4.30
N PRO A 306 -26.11 -13.30 3.40
CA PRO A 306 -27.36 -14.03 3.58
C PRO A 306 -27.06 -15.53 3.58
N ARG A 307 -27.44 -16.22 4.65
CA ARG A 307 -27.53 -17.69 4.65
C ARG A 307 -28.64 -18.08 3.69
N SER A 308 -28.31 -18.94 2.73
CA SER A 308 -29.27 -19.63 1.89
C SER A 308 -30.20 -20.50 2.75
N PRO A 309 -31.51 -20.56 2.44
CA PRO A 309 -32.42 -21.45 3.15
C PRO A 309 -32.21 -22.89 2.67
N SER A 310 -31.98 -23.80 3.62
CA SER A 310 -32.06 -25.24 3.40
C SER A 310 -33.49 -25.62 3.00
N LEU A 311 -33.64 -26.29 1.86
CA LEU A 311 -34.83 -27.08 1.52
C LEU A 311 -34.38 -28.51 1.24
N GLY A 312 -34.98 -29.44 1.97
CA GLY A 312 -34.75 -30.87 1.84
C GLY A 312 -35.58 -31.51 0.73
N GLY A 313 -35.14 -32.72 0.37
CA GLY A 313 -35.97 -33.81 -0.12
C GLY A 313 -36.34 -33.80 -1.61
N SER A 314 -35.64 -34.60 -2.41
CA SER A 314 -36.18 -35.84 -3.00
C SER A 314 -35.25 -36.39 -4.09
N ALA A 315 -34.90 -37.67 -3.98
CA ALA A 315 -34.37 -38.49 -5.09
C ALA A 315 -35.48 -38.68 -6.16
N PRO A 316 -35.19 -39.11 -7.42
CA PRO A 316 -34.82 -40.52 -7.64
C PRO A 316 -33.90 -40.86 -8.84
N ASN A 317 -33.36 -42.06 -8.75
CA ASN A 317 -33.05 -43.07 -9.77
C ASN A 317 -32.00 -42.85 -10.88
N VAL A 318 -30.95 -43.66 -10.73
CA VAL A 318 -30.04 -44.21 -11.75
C VAL A 318 -30.79 -45.21 -12.66
N PRO A 319 -30.25 -45.52 -13.86
CA PRO A 319 -29.74 -46.89 -14.05
C PRO A 319 -28.43 -47.00 -14.87
N VAL A 320 -27.37 -47.47 -14.19
CA VAL A 320 -26.49 -48.64 -14.44
C VAL A 320 -26.22 -49.18 -15.88
N THR A 321 -24.97 -48.94 -16.38
CA THR A 321 -23.96 -49.81 -17.11
C THR A 321 -24.20 -50.36 -18.54
N PRO A 322 -23.18 -50.90 -19.29
CA PRO A 322 -21.78 -51.31 -18.95
C PRO A 322 -20.65 -50.91 -19.96
N ALA A 323 -19.46 -51.48 -19.73
CA ALA A 323 -18.08 -51.08 -20.09
C ALA A 323 -17.44 -51.66 -21.39
N ASN A 324 -16.13 -51.33 -21.58
CA ASN A 324 -15.08 -51.80 -22.51
C ASN A 324 -15.09 -51.18 -23.94
N THR A 325 -13.97 -50.76 -24.56
CA THR A 325 -12.66 -51.41 -24.75
C THR A 325 -11.64 -50.40 -25.32
N ALA A 326 -10.33 -50.55 -25.05
CA ALA A 326 -9.22 -49.92 -25.81
C ALA A 326 -8.66 -50.91 -26.87
N PRO A 327 -7.54 -50.66 -27.61
CA PRO A 327 -6.95 -49.46 -28.23
C PRO A 327 -6.70 -49.64 -29.76
N SER A 328 -6.20 -48.63 -30.50
CA SER A 328 -5.33 -48.91 -31.67
C SER A 328 -4.44 -47.74 -32.09
N ARG A 329 -3.16 -48.08 -32.34
CA ARG A 329 -2.17 -47.34 -33.15
C ARG A 329 -2.55 -47.41 -34.64
N ILE A 330 -1.97 -46.53 -35.48
CA ILE A 330 -1.16 -46.85 -36.69
C ILE A 330 -0.50 -45.55 -37.20
N SER A 331 0.66 -45.73 -37.83
CA SER A 331 1.74 -44.79 -38.12
C SER A 331 1.83 -44.35 -39.59
N ILE A 332 2.67 -43.31 -39.83
CA ILE A 332 3.60 -43.08 -40.96
C ILE A 332 3.02 -42.83 -42.37
N THR A 333 3.37 -41.68 -42.97
CA THR A 333 4.22 -41.63 -44.19
C THR A 333 4.73 -40.22 -44.51
N VAL A 334 6.05 -40.15 -44.76
CA VAL A 334 6.85 -39.03 -45.29
C VAL A 334 7.05 -39.28 -46.80
N PRO A 335 7.24 -38.26 -47.64
CA PRO A 335 8.58 -37.93 -48.19
C PRO A 335 8.80 -36.40 -48.27
N ALA A 336 9.95 -35.74 -48.13
CA ALA A 336 11.38 -35.93 -48.44
C ALA A 336 11.87 -35.14 -49.68
N ARG A 337 12.74 -34.13 -49.42
CA ARG A 337 13.85 -33.56 -50.24
C ARG A 337 13.43 -32.69 -51.46
N SER A 338 14.09 -31.59 -51.85
CA SER A 338 15.53 -31.29 -51.92
C SER A 338 15.80 -29.77 -52.09
N SER A 339 17.08 -29.44 -51.93
CA SER A 339 17.84 -28.19 -51.90
C SER A 339 17.95 -27.33 -53.18
N SER A 340 18.66 -26.19 -52.99
CA SER A 340 19.37 -25.32 -53.97
C SER A 340 18.51 -24.21 -54.61
N SER A 341 18.97 -23.02 -55.02
CA SER A 341 20.16 -22.17 -54.82
C SER A 341 19.92 -20.91 -55.69
N VAL A 342 20.46 -19.74 -55.32
CA VAL A 342 20.44 -18.43 -56.04
C VAL A 342 21.02 -18.53 -57.49
N PRO A 343 20.81 -17.59 -58.46
CA PRO A 343 21.21 -16.15 -58.39
C PRO A 343 20.38 -15.10 -59.22
N SER A 344 20.79 -13.83 -59.11
CA SER A 344 20.45 -12.55 -59.80
C SER A 344 20.19 -12.64 -61.33
N THR A 345 19.52 -11.70 -62.04
CA THR A 345 19.94 -10.30 -62.34
C THR A 345 18.92 -9.58 -63.28
N GLN A 346 18.91 -8.23 -63.24
CA GLN A 346 18.58 -7.21 -64.27
C GLN A 346 17.13 -6.65 -64.49
N GLN A 347 17.08 -5.31 -64.42
CA GLN A 347 16.04 -4.27 -64.66
C GLN A 347 15.68 -4.10 -66.18
N PRO A 348 14.78 -3.19 -66.68
CA PRO A 348 14.26 -1.92 -66.09
C PRO A 348 12.82 -1.42 -66.47
N GLN A 349 12.49 -0.19 -65.99
CA GLN A 349 11.50 0.82 -66.46
C GLN A 349 10.06 0.80 -65.87
N GLN A 350 9.71 1.73 -64.95
CA GLN A 350 8.98 3.03 -65.14
C GLN A 350 7.44 2.84 -65.24
N GLN A 351 6.50 3.48 -64.50
CA GLN A 351 6.41 4.81 -63.90
C GLN A 351 5.09 4.97 -63.04
N HIS A 352 5.14 5.78 -61.97
CA HIS A 352 4.08 6.58 -61.27
C HIS A 352 2.93 5.94 -60.43
N GLN A 353 2.97 6.07 -59.08
CA GLN A 353 2.20 7.01 -58.20
C GLN A 353 2.20 6.55 -56.69
N PRO A 354 1.75 7.38 -55.73
CA PRO A 354 2.56 8.13 -54.77
C PRO A 354 3.09 7.35 -53.53
N THR A 355 4.28 7.78 -53.12
CA THR A 355 5.05 7.43 -51.93
C THR A 355 4.45 7.98 -50.62
N ALA A 356 4.06 7.09 -49.70
CA ALA A 356 4.22 7.27 -48.24
C ALA A 356 3.94 5.99 -47.41
N LEU A 357 4.10 4.78 -47.98
CA LEU A 357 3.89 3.52 -47.27
C LEU A 357 5.17 2.67 -47.26
N SER A 358 6.27 3.18 -46.70
CA SER A 358 7.45 2.35 -46.45
C SER A 358 8.44 3.00 -45.48
N ALA A 359 8.14 2.99 -44.18
CA ALA A 359 9.15 3.00 -43.11
C ALA A 359 8.49 2.85 -41.73
N LEU A 360 7.89 1.69 -41.45
CA LEU A 360 7.62 1.28 -40.06
C LEU A 360 8.23 -0.11 -39.86
N PRO A 361 8.89 -0.38 -38.71
CA PRO A 361 9.38 -1.71 -38.40
C PRO A 361 8.18 -2.68 -38.38
N SER A 362 8.36 -3.90 -38.92
CA SER A 362 7.37 -4.97 -38.81
C SER A 362 6.94 -5.15 -37.35
N MET A 363 5.75 -4.64 -37.01
CA MET A 363 5.12 -4.84 -35.71
C MET A 363 4.33 -6.14 -35.81
N ARG A 364 4.65 -7.13 -34.98
CA ARG A 364 3.79 -8.31 -34.81
C ARG A 364 2.56 -7.86 -34.02
N MET A 365 1.55 -7.33 -34.70
CA MET A 365 0.26 -6.97 -34.13
C MET A 365 -0.88 -7.49 -35.03
N PRO A 366 -2.05 -7.82 -34.48
CA PRO A 366 -3.25 -8.11 -35.26
C PRO A 366 -3.58 -6.93 -36.20
N LYS A 367 -3.94 -7.23 -37.46
CA LYS A 367 -4.16 -6.20 -38.51
C LYS A 367 -5.22 -5.16 -38.11
N SER A 368 -6.26 -5.58 -37.39
CA SER A 368 -7.33 -4.72 -36.87
C SER A 368 -6.82 -3.67 -35.88
N ARG A 369 -5.95 -4.08 -34.94
CA ARG A 369 -5.29 -3.19 -33.97
C ARG A 369 -4.38 -2.19 -34.66
N GLN A 370 -3.59 -2.64 -35.64
CA GLN A 370 -2.70 -1.77 -36.38
C GLN A 370 -3.48 -0.70 -37.16
N GLU A 371 -4.59 -1.08 -37.80
CA GLU A 371 -5.43 -0.16 -38.56
C GLU A 371 -6.11 0.90 -37.67
N LEU A 372 -6.64 0.48 -36.50
CA LEU A 372 -7.32 1.39 -35.57
C LEU A 372 -6.33 2.35 -34.89
N LEU A 373 -5.16 1.85 -34.49
CA LEU A 373 -4.07 2.67 -33.96
C LEU A 373 -3.60 3.70 -34.98
N MET A 374 -3.38 3.30 -36.25
CA MET A 374 -2.92 4.21 -37.31
C MET A 374 -3.89 5.37 -37.56
N LYS A 375 -5.20 5.16 -37.38
CA LYS A 375 -6.22 6.21 -37.53
C LYS A 375 -6.30 7.15 -36.32
N GLN A 376 -5.74 6.77 -35.17
CA GLN A 376 -5.67 7.61 -33.95
C GLN A 376 -4.37 8.43 -33.85
N LEU A 377 -3.41 8.27 -34.76
CA LEU A 377 -2.13 8.97 -34.73
C LEU A 377 -2.23 10.39 -35.33
N PRO A 378 -1.48 11.38 -34.79
CA PRO A 378 -0.67 11.32 -33.58
C PRO A 378 -1.54 11.35 -32.30
N LEU A 379 -1.11 10.63 -31.26
CA LEU A 379 -1.79 10.68 -29.95
C LEU A 379 -1.62 12.07 -29.35
N GLN A 380 -2.75 12.71 -29.00
CA GLN A 380 -2.78 14.04 -28.43
C GLN A 380 -2.33 14.05 -26.96
N ALA A 381 -1.86 15.20 -26.48
CA ALA A 381 -1.54 15.39 -25.06
C ALA A 381 -2.80 15.17 -24.19
N GLY A 382 -2.62 14.56 -23.01
CA GLY A 382 -3.70 14.13 -22.12
C GLY A 382 -4.28 12.75 -22.43
N ARG A 383 -3.87 12.09 -23.53
CA ARG A 383 -4.35 10.75 -23.87
C ARG A 383 -3.79 9.71 -22.89
N LYS A 384 -4.67 8.96 -22.23
CA LYS A 384 -4.30 7.83 -21.37
C LYS A 384 -3.87 6.63 -22.20
N VAL A 385 -2.81 5.96 -21.75
CA VAL A 385 -2.23 4.80 -22.43
C VAL A 385 -1.73 3.77 -21.41
N ALA A 386 -1.71 2.50 -21.80
CA ALA A 386 -0.90 1.49 -21.13
C ALA A 386 0.52 1.56 -21.70
N PHE A 387 1.52 1.74 -20.84
CA PHE A 387 2.92 1.90 -21.22
C PHE A 387 3.77 0.75 -20.67
N HIS A 388 4.52 0.08 -21.56
CA HIS A 388 5.48 -0.94 -21.16
C HIS A 388 6.81 -0.28 -20.77
N GLN A 389 7.12 -0.29 -19.48
CA GLN A 389 8.40 0.23 -19.01
C GLN A 389 9.54 -0.69 -19.47
N PRO A 390 10.64 -0.15 -20.03
CA PRO A 390 11.82 -0.96 -20.32
C PRO A 390 12.40 -1.50 -19.00
N SER A 391 12.87 -2.75 -19.00
CA SER A 391 13.50 -3.38 -17.84
C SER A 391 14.84 -2.68 -17.52
N GLY A 392 14.79 -1.68 -16.66
CA GLY A 392 15.94 -0.86 -16.22
C GLY A 392 15.46 0.46 -15.61
N LYS A 393 16.24 1.02 -14.67
CA LYS A 393 15.88 2.25 -13.93
C LYS A 393 15.45 3.41 -14.86
N PRO A 394 14.52 4.27 -14.42
CA PRO A 394 14.13 5.47 -15.17
C PRO A 394 15.34 6.36 -15.45
N ALA A 395 15.45 6.87 -16.67
CA ALA A 395 16.44 7.89 -16.99
C ALA A 395 16.00 9.22 -16.38
N THR A 396 16.52 9.56 -15.19
CA THR A 396 16.49 10.94 -14.71
C THR A 396 17.25 11.81 -15.70
N ALA A 397 16.66 12.92 -16.12
CA ALA A 397 17.23 13.87 -17.07
C ALA A 397 18.41 14.66 -16.46
N ALA A 398 19.50 13.98 -16.16
CA ALA A 398 20.78 14.56 -15.78
C ALA A 398 21.88 13.53 -16.05
N ASN A 399 22.25 13.34 -17.32
CA ASN A 399 23.61 12.99 -17.75
C ASN A 399 23.66 12.92 -19.28
N LYS A 400 24.09 14.02 -19.90
CA LYS A 400 24.72 13.97 -21.21
C LYS A 400 26.19 13.59 -21.00
N ALA A 401 26.66 12.67 -21.85
CA ALA A 401 28.04 12.25 -22.09
C ALA A 401 28.53 11.02 -21.29
N GLY A 402 29.15 10.09 -22.02
CA GLY A 402 29.99 9.01 -21.47
C GLY A 402 29.40 7.62 -21.67
N GLY A 403 29.97 6.87 -22.62
CA GLY A 403 29.57 5.50 -22.91
C GLY A 403 30.10 4.48 -21.89
N GLY A 404 29.37 3.36 -21.81
CA GLY A 404 29.88 2.03 -21.48
C GLY A 404 30.16 1.72 -20.01
N ALA A 405 29.26 0.97 -19.36
CA ALA A 405 29.55 -0.29 -18.66
C ALA A 405 28.27 -0.87 -18.05
N ALA A 406 28.06 -2.17 -18.26
CA ALA A 406 27.00 -2.95 -17.66
C ALA A 406 27.18 -3.03 -16.14
N ALA A 407 26.09 -2.85 -15.39
CA ALA A 407 26.01 -3.20 -13.98
C ALA A 407 24.70 -3.96 -13.73
N THR A 408 24.88 -5.23 -13.37
CA THR A 408 23.91 -6.23 -12.93
C THR A 408 23.13 -5.76 -11.71
N GLY A 409 21.80 -5.76 -11.84
CA GLY A 409 20.82 -5.58 -10.76
C GLY A 409 19.80 -6.73 -10.81
N THR A 410 19.51 -7.25 -9.64
CA THR A 410 18.79 -8.48 -9.29
C THR A 410 17.34 -8.57 -9.78
N GLY A 411 16.98 -9.73 -10.34
CA GLY A 411 15.71 -10.41 -10.10
C GLY A 411 14.43 -9.76 -10.63
N ALA A 412 14.35 -9.46 -11.93
CA ALA A 412 13.07 -9.46 -12.62
C ALA A 412 12.88 -10.84 -13.24
N ILE A 413 11.82 -11.53 -12.82
CA ILE A 413 11.35 -12.75 -13.48
C ILE A 413 11.12 -12.40 -14.96
N GLU A 414 11.56 -13.28 -15.86
CA GLU A 414 11.39 -13.16 -17.31
C GLU A 414 9.92 -13.40 -17.74
N THR A 415 8.96 -12.74 -17.08
CA THR A 415 7.57 -12.63 -17.51
C THR A 415 7.35 -11.16 -17.91
N GLY A 416 6.88 -10.91 -19.13
CA GLY A 416 6.82 -9.57 -19.74
C GLY A 416 5.78 -8.62 -19.13
N GLU A 417 5.92 -8.26 -17.85
CA GLU A 417 4.84 -7.73 -16.99
C GLU A 417 5.05 -6.29 -16.49
N ASN A 418 5.87 -5.47 -17.15
CA ASN A 418 6.06 -4.07 -16.73
C ASN A 418 5.09 -3.09 -17.45
N TRP A 419 3.78 -3.35 -17.42
CA TRP A 419 2.79 -2.44 -18.00
C TRP A 419 2.16 -1.53 -16.94
N ILE A 420 2.25 -0.22 -17.12
CA ILE A 420 1.68 0.79 -16.22
C ILE A 420 0.71 1.73 -16.93
N LEU A 421 -0.14 2.41 -16.16
CA LEU A 421 -0.93 3.53 -16.63
C LEU A 421 -0.03 4.75 -16.85
N ALA A 422 -0.16 5.41 -18.00
CA ALA A 422 0.54 6.65 -18.29
C ALA A 422 -0.33 7.63 -19.08
N VAL A 423 0.05 8.91 -19.04
CA VAL A 423 -0.59 9.99 -19.79
C VAL A 423 0.40 10.57 -20.80
N VAL A 424 -0.02 10.71 -22.06
CA VAL A 424 0.80 11.36 -23.09
C VAL A 424 0.93 12.86 -22.75
N VAL A 425 2.16 13.31 -22.49
CA VAL A 425 2.48 14.72 -22.26
C VAL A 425 2.70 15.43 -23.60
N LYS A 426 3.45 14.80 -24.50
CA LYS A 426 3.83 15.42 -25.77
C LYS A 426 4.09 14.39 -26.87
N SER A 427 3.56 14.63 -28.06
CA SER A 427 3.95 13.93 -29.28
C SER A 427 5.12 14.66 -29.95
N MET A 428 6.22 13.95 -30.20
CA MET A 428 7.35 14.48 -30.97
C MET A 428 7.18 14.15 -32.45
N GLY A 429 7.31 15.17 -33.31
CA GLY A 429 7.08 15.05 -34.76
C GLY A 429 8.04 14.10 -35.49
N ASP A 430 9.19 13.77 -34.91
CA ASP A 430 10.16 12.85 -35.48
C ASP A 430 9.94 11.41 -34.98
N LYS A 431 9.44 10.55 -35.89
CA LYS A 431 9.37 9.08 -35.77
C LYS A 431 8.40 8.54 -34.70
N TYR A 432 7.22 9.14 -34.53
CA TYR A 432 6.17 8.66 -33.61
C TYR A 432 6.70 8.40 -32.19
N ARG A 433 7.54 9.30 -31.70
CA ARG A 433 8.07 9.28 -30.34
C ARG A 433 7.17 10.10 -29.42
N TYR A 434 6.95 9.61 -28.21
CA TYR A 434 6.07 10.21 -27.22
C TYR A 434 6.82 10.42 -25.91
N GLU A 435 6.47 11.49 -25.23
CA GLU A 435 6.73 11.69 -23.82
C GLU A 435 5.47 11.29 -23.05
N VAL A 436 5.60 10.30 -22.18
CA VAL A 436 4.50 9.80 -21.33
C VAL A 436 4.88 9.98 -19.87
N GLN A 437 3.89 10.23 -19.03
CA GLN A 437 4.09 10.49 -17.61
C GLN A 437 3.20 9.58 -16.77
N ASP A 438 3.75 9.03 -15.69
CA ASP A 438 2.98 8.35 -14.65
C ASP A 438 1.97 9.33 -14.02
N PRO A 439 0.67 9.01 -13.95
CA PRO A 439 -0.31 9.87 -13.31
C PRO A 439 -0.13 10.00 -11.79
N GLU A 440 0.56 9.08 -11.13
CA GLU A 440 0.79 9.16 -9.68
C GLU A 440 1.96 10.12 -9.35
N PRO A 441 1.76 11.10 -8.45
CA PRO A 441 2.85 11.95 -7.98
C PRO A 441 3.86 11.15 -7.18
N GLN A 442 5.13 11.54 -7.23
CA GLN A 442 6.16 10.93 -6.38
C GLN A 442 5.90 11.20 -4.90
N GLU A 443 6.45 10.37 -4.01
CA GLU A 443 6.31 10.52 -2.54
C GLU A 443 6.75 11.90 -2.02
N ASP A 444 7.64 12.59 -2.74
CA ASP A 444 8.11 13.96 -2.45
C ASP A 444 7.18 15.07 -2.96
N GLY A 445 6.01 14.73 -3.52
CA GLY A 445 5.04 15.69 -4.08
C GLY A 445 5.39 16.24 -5.46
N GLN A 446 6.45 15.74 -6.10
CA GLN A 446 6.81 16.07 -7.48
C GLN A 446 5.91 15.34 -8.50
N PRO A 447 5.69 15.89 -9.70
CA PRO A 447 4.96 15.21 -10.77
C PRO A 447 5.53 13.81 -11.05
N GLY A 448 4.65 12.86 -11.42
CA GLY A 448 5.03 11.48 -11.73
C GLY A 448 6.12 11.38 -12.79
N LEU A 449 6.84 10.27 -12.84
CA LEU A 449 8.01 10.12 -13.69
C LEU A 449 7.67 10.23 -15.18
N CYS A 450 8.48 10.98 -15.93
CA CYS A 450 8.36 11.11 -17.39
C CYS A 450 9.27 10.11 -18.11
N TYR A 451 8.75 9.48 -19.16
CA TYR A 451 9.43 8.51 -20.00
C TYR A 451 9.34 8.89 -21.47
N TYR A 452 10.46 8.76 -22.17
CA TYR A 452 10.51 8.89 -23.63
C TYR A 452 10.37 7.52 -24.29
N THR A 453 9.37 7.36 -25.14
CA THR A 453 9.03 6.07 -25.73
C THR A 453 8.55 6.21 -27.18
N ASN A 454 8.16 5.08 -27.79
CA ASN A 454 7.61 4.98 -29.14
C ASN A 454 6.34 4.11 -29.13
N LEU A 455 5.65 4.05 -30.28
CA LEU A 455 4.40 3.30 -30.41
C LEU A 455 4.46 1.80 -30.10
N LYS A 456 5.64 1.17 -30.05
CA LYS A 456 5.76 -0.26 -29.72
C LYS A 456 5.49 -0.56 -28.26
N ALA A 457 5.74 0.41 -27.38
CA ALA A 457 5.60 0.25 -25.93
C ALA A 457 4.36 0.98 -25.39
N ILE A 458 3.43 1.41 -26.25
CA ILE A 458 2.23 2.15 -25.87
C ILE A 458 0.99 1.44 -26.45
N ILE A 459 -0.06 1.34 -25.64
CA ILE A 459 -1.41 0.95 -26.08
C ILE A 459 -2.39 2.06 -25.69
N PRO A 460 -3.05 2.74 -26.65
CA PRO A 460 -4.03 3.78 -26.32
C PRO A 460 -5.26 3.20 -25.63
N LEU A 461 -5.60 3.74 -24.46
CA LEU A 461 -6.80 3.37 -23.71
C LEU A 461 -8.01 4.13 -24.28
N PRO A 462 -9.21 3.54 -24.30
CA PRO A 462 -10.43 4.26 -24.63
C PRO A 462 -10.60 5.55 -23.80
N ASP A 463 -11.17 6.60 -24.40
CA ASP A 463 -11.52 7.85 -23.68
C ASP A 463 -13.04 7.97 -23.57
N PRO A 464 -13.61 7.88 -22.36
CA PRO A 464 -15.04 8.04 -22.12
C PRO A 464 -15.58 9.43 -22.44
N ASN A 465 -14.72 10.45 -22.45
CA ASN A 465 -15.13 11.83 -22.70
C ASN A 465 -14.98 12.21 -24.19
N ALA A 466 -14.49 11.31 -25.04
CA ALA A 466 -14.39 11.55 -26.46
C ALA A 466 -15.79 11.54 -27.11
N PRO A 467 -16.06 12.35 -28.15
CA PRO A 467 -17.35 12.31 -28.85
C PRO A 467 -17.66 10.92 -29.42
N ASP A 468 -18.92 10.48 -29.44
CA ASP A 468 -19.35 9.15 -29.92
C ASP A 468 -18.90 8.78 -31.35
N ARG A 469 -18.54 9.78 -32.16
CA ARG A 469 -18.03 9.62 -33.54
C ARG A 469 -16.50 9.56 -33.62
N SER A 470 -15.79 9.71 -32.50
CA SER A 470 -14.35 9.66 -32.42
C SER A 470 -13.87 8.22 -32.28
N LEU A 471 -12.80 7.88 -33.00
CA LEU A 471 -12.16 6.56 -32.92
C LEU A 471 -11.51 6.31 -31.55
N SER A 472 -11.37 7.35 -30.72
CA SER A 472 -10.87 7.28 -29.36
C SER A 472 -11.94 6.92 -28.33
N HIS A 473 -13.22 6.97 -28.69
CA HIS A 473 -14.35 6.68 -27.81
C HIS A 473 -14.48 5.18 -27.51
N VAL A 474 -15.03 4.84 -26.32
CA VAL A 474 -15.18 3.46 -25.83
C VAL A 474 -15.93 2.57 -26.82
N SER A 475 -16.93 3.09 -27.52
CA SER A 475 -17.71 2.33 -28.52
C SER A 475 -16.95 1.94 -29.78
N SER A 476 -15.80 2.57 -30.04
CA SER A 476 -14.96 2.25 -31.21
C SER A 476 -13.99 1.09 -30.95
N TYR A 477 -13.86 0.63 -29.70
CA TYR A 477 -12.98 -0.48 -29.33
C TYR A 477 -13.75 -1.82 -29.41
N PRO A 478 -13.07 -2.91 -29.81
CA PRO A 478 -13.70 -4.23 -29.90
C PRO A 478 -14.11 -4.72 -28.51
N GLU A 479 -15.29 -5.34 -28.43
CA GLU A 479 -15.73 -6.04 -27.22
C GLU A 479 -15.05 -7.41 -27.12
N PHE A 480 -14.56 -7.76 -25.93
CA PHE A 480 -13.90 -9.04 -25.68
C PHE A 480 -14.94 -10.08 -25.23
N ALA A 481 -14.94 -11.25 -25.88
CA ALA A 481 -15.83 -12.35 -25.51
C ALA A 481 -15.40 -13.03 -24.20
N VAL A 482 -16.34 -13.69 -23.52
CA VAL A 482 -16.05 -14.54 -22.35
C VAL A 482 -15.00 -15.61 -22.71
N GLY A 483 -14.01 -15.80 -21.84
CA GLY A 483 -12.85 -16.66 -22.04
C GLY A 483 -11.70 -16.01 -22.83
N ALA A 484 -11.85 -14.77 -23.30
CA ALA A 484 -10.76 -14.07 -23.97
C ALA A 484 -9.68 -13.63 -22.97
N THR A 485 -8.41 -13.79 -23.36
CA THR A 485 -7.27 -13.19 -22.65
C THR A 485 -7.15 -11.72 -23.00
N VAL A 486 -7.17 -10.88 -21.97
CA VAL A 486 -7.06 -9.42 -22.07
C VAL A 486 -5.95 -8.92 -21.13
N MET A 487 -5.58 -7.65 -21.30
CA MET A 487 -4.76 -6.92 -20.35
C MET A 487 -5.64 -5.86 -19.68
N ALA A 488 -5.66 -5.80 -18.36
CA ALA A 488 -6.54 -4.91 -17.61
C ALA A 488 -5.83 -4.24 -16.44
N LEU A 489 -6.27 -3.03 -16.11
CA LEU A 489 -5.81 -2.32 -14.90
C LEU A 489 -6.30 -3.05 -13.65
N TYR A 490 -5.39 -3.39 -12.75
CA TYR A 490 -5.76 -4.01 -11.49
C TYR A 490 -6.42 -2.98 -10.56
N PRO A 491 -7.53 -3.32 -9.87
CA PRO A 491 -8.24 -2.37 -9.02
C PRO A 491 -7.33 -1.68 -8.01
N ASP A 492 -7.54 -0.38 -7.83
CA ASP A 492 -6.78 0.47 -6.88
C ASP A 492 -5.26 0.53 -7.13
N THR A 493 -4.81 0.22 -8.35
CA THR A 493 -3.39 0.33 -8.76
C THR A 493 -3.22 1.04 -10.09
N SER A 494 -1.98 1.41 -10.41
CA SER A 494 -1.58 1.95 -11.72
C SER A 494 -0.91 0.90 -12.63
N CYS A 495 -1.12 -0.40 -12.36
CA CYS A 495 -0.47 -1.50 -13.09
C CYS A 495 -1.48 -2.34 -13.90
N PHE A 496 -1.03 -2.81 -15.06
CA PHE A 496 -1.81 -3.66 -15.96
C PHE A 496 -1.30 -5.10 -15.94
N TYR A 497 -2.24 -6.04 -15.78
CA TYR A 497 -1.93 -7.46 -15.68
C TYR A 497 -2.73 -8.28 -16.69
N ARG A 498 -2.27 -9.52 -16.91
CA ARG A 498 -3.00 -10.51 -17.73
C ARG A 498 -4.27 -10.94 -16.99
N ALA A 499 -5.38 -10.98 -17.71
CA ALA A 499 -6.67 -11.38 -17.16
C ALA A 499 -7.50 -12.17 -18.18
N GLU A 500 -8.42 -12.98 -17.68
CA GLU A 500 -9.44 -13.69 -18.44
C GLU A 500 -10.81 -13.03 -18.26
N VAL A 501 -11.55 -12.86 -19.35
CA VAL A 501 -12.91 -12.30 -19.32
C VAL A 501 -13.91 -13.33 -18.82
N LEU A 502 -14.50 -13.11 -17.64
CA LEU A 502 -15.55 -13.96 -17.07
C LEU A 502 -16.96 -13.57 -17.53
N SER A 503 -17.20 -12.27 -17.77
CA SER A 503 -18.48 -11.82 -18.33
C SER A 503 -18.33 -10.54 -19.14
N ASN A 504 -19.07 -10.47 -20.26
CA ASN A 504 -19.21 -9.28 -21.09
C ASN A 504 -19.65 -8.04 -20.29
N PRO A 505 -19.34 -6.83 -20.80
CA PRO A 505 -19.57 -5.58 -20.12
C PRO A 505 -21.05 -5.35 -19.79
N LYS A 506 -21.38 -5.29 -18.51
CA LYS A 506 -22.74 -4.94 -18.05
C LYS A 506 -22.80 -3.46 -17.70
N MET A 507 -23.89 -2.81 -18.12
CA MET A 507 -24.17 -1.43 -17.74
C MET A 507 -24.63 -1.36 -16.28
N GLN A 508 -23.93 -0.60 -15.44
CA GLN A 508 -24.26 -0.46 -14.02
C GLN A 508 -25.51 0.43 -13.84
N LYS A 509 -26.42 0.02 -12.95
CA LYS A 509 -27.60 0.83 -12.54
C LYS A 509 -27.28 1.50 -11.20
N GLY A 510 -27.43 2.83 -11.10
CA GLY A 510 -27.18 3.59 -9.86
C GLY A 510 -26.42 4.91 -10.10
N ALA A 511 -25.72 5.42 -9.09
CA ALA A 511 -24.99 6.72 -9.13
C ALA A 511 -23.86 6.81 -10.19
N GLN A 512 -23.47 5.69 -10.80
CA GLN A 512 -22.62 5.61 -12.00
C GLN A 512 -23.38 5.00 -13.19
N ALA A 513 -24.59 5.48 -13.45
CA ALA A 513 -25.39 5.06 -14.59
C ALA A 513 -24.67 5.41 -15.90
N GLY A 514 -24.43 4.41 -16.75
CA GLY A 514 -23.85 4.58 -18.10
C GLY A 514 -22.42 4.05 -18.27
N LYS A 515 -21.78 3.52 -17.22
CA LYS A 515 -20.46 2.86 -17.36
C LYS A 515 -20.60 1.35 -17.57
N TYR A 516 -19.72 0.82 -18.41
CA TYR A 516 -19.66 -0.59 -18.80
C TYR A 516 -18.55 -1.30 -18.02
N LEU A 517 -18.88 -2.35 -17.28
CA LEU A 517 -17.90 -3.12 -16.49
C LEU A 517 -17.79 -4.56 -16.96
N TYR A 518 -16.56 -4.99 -17.26
CA TYR A 518 -16.20 -6.38 -17.39
C TYR A 518 -16.09 -7.04 -16.02
N LYS A 519 -16.41 -8.33 -15.95
CA LYS A 519 -15.91 -9.18 -14.87
C LYS A 519 -14.70 -9.93 -15.36
N LEU A 520 -13.59 -9.78 -14.67
CA LEU A 520 -12.30 -10.34 -15.03
C LEU A 520 -11.77 -11.22 -13.91
N LYS A 521 -10.94 -12.18 -14.29
CA LYS A 521 -10.11 -12.99 -13.40
C LYS A 521 -8.65 -12.72 -13.76
N PHE A 522 -7.87 -12.17 -12.83
CA PHE A 522 -6.44 -11.96 -13.05
C PHE A 522 -5.68 -13.27 -12.82
N ASP A 523 -4.57 -13.47 -13.53
CA ASP A 523 -3.81 -14.72 -13.42
C ASP A 523 -3.10 -14.91 -12.07
N ASP A 524 -2.73 -13.79 -11.42
CA ASP A 524 -1.96 -13.79 -10.17
C ASP A 524 -2.84 -13.76 -8.90
N ASP A 525 -4.16 -13.68 -9.06
CA ASP A 525 -5.11 -13.67 -7.96
C ASP A 525 -5.85 -15.01 -7.92
N GLU A 526 -5.86 -15.66 -6.74
CA GLU A 526 -6.43 -17.00 -6.42
C GLU A 526 -7.90 -17.22 -6.87
N ASP A 527 -8.16 -17.17 -8.17
CA ASP A 527 -9.46 -17.23 -8.83
C ASP A 527 -10.48 -16.16 -8.40
N GLN A 528 -10.03 -14.98 -7.95
CA GLN A 528 -10.92 -13.90 -7.54
C GLN A 528 -11.58 -13.17 -8.74
N GLU A 529 -12.87 -12.83 -8.61
CA GLU A 529 -13.59 -12.04 -9.61
C GLU A 529 -13.48 -10.52 -9.34
N HIS A 530 -13.02 -9.77 -10.33
CA HIS A 530 -12.91 -8.30 -10.26
C HIS A 530 -13.81 -7.62 -11.29
N ALA A 531 -14.44 -6.52 -10.90
CA ALA A 531 -15.24 -5.69 -11.80
C ALA A 531 -14.39 -4.51 -12.28
N VAL A 532 -14.06 -4.48 -13.58
CA VAL A 532 -13.15 -3.49 -14.18
C VAL A 532 -13.88 -2.72 -15.30
N LEU A 533 -13.72 -1.40 -15.34
CA LEU A 533 -14.34 -0.57 -16.37
C LEU A 533 -13.76 -0.88 -17.75
N ALA A 534 -14.61 -0.86 -18.78
CA ALA A 534 -14.22 -1.16 -20.16
C ALA A 534 -13.12 -0.23 -20.71
N GLU A 535 -13.00 1.00 -20.20
CA GLU A 535 -11.93 1.94 -20.56
C GLU A 535 -10.53 1.50 -20.08
N TRP A 536 -10.47 0.56 -19.13
CA TRP A 536 -9.23 0.04 -18.56
C TRP A 536 -8.89 -1.38 -19.04
N VAL A 537 -9.62 -1.88 -20.05
CA VAL A 537 -9.42 -3.22 -20.60
C VAL A 537 -8.98 -3.09 -22.05
N VAL A 538 -7.84 -3.71 -22.38
CA VAL A 538 -7.27 -3.72 -23.73
C VAL A 538 -6.84 -5.11 -24.15
N GLU A 539 -6.60 -5.28 -25.45
CA GLU A 539 -6.14 -6.53 -26.03
C GLU A 539 -4.75 -6.90 -25.51
N TRP A 540 -4.57 -8.17 -25.11
CA TRP A 540 -3.29 -8.69 -24.66
C TRP A 540 -2.22 -8.59 -25.78
N PRO A 541 -1.03 -8.03 -25.51
CA PRO A 541 0.01 -7.86 -26.52
C PRO A 541 0.82 -9.13 -26.85
N GLY A 542 0.65 -10.22 -26.08
CA GLY A 542 1.32 -11.50 -26.32
C GLY A 542 0.62 -12.35 -27.40
N VAL A 543 1.38 -13.23 -28.05
CA VAL A 543 0.87 -14.14 -29.08
C VAL A 543 0.11 -15.30 -28.40
N ASN A 544 -1.10 -15.61 -28.87
CA ASN A 544 -1.83 -16.84 -28.52
C ASN A 544 -1.04 -18.10 -28.88
#